data_AF-A0A1Y0IM53-F1
#
_entry.id   AF-A0A1Y0IM53-F1
#
_cell.length_a   1.000
_cell.length_b   1.000
_cell.length_c   1.000
_cell.angle_alpha   90.00
_cell.angle_beta   90.00
_cell.angle_gamma   90.00
#
_symmetry.space_group_name_H-M   'P 1'
#
loop_
_entity.id
_entity.type
_entity.pdbx_description
1 polymer ?
#
loop_
_entity_poly.entity_id
_entity_poly.type
_entity_poly.pdbx_seq_one_letter_code
_entity_poly.pdbx_strand_id
1 'polypeptide(L)'
;MAVRTAIQESILQVLRQRRSSYAHPLNSQTISEILNITPSYVREQMSDLQRDKLVAVRRGPKGGYYQMATGQKLRLYLDGVETEHDTGTFLAVYEQAMQRLNEEERIIIGISINGVEVLPDSLGDIAHDEITQAVISSQPMVEFAEGLANTAFDYLPKLKQGLISVSRLFQEGRDEDAHTLFVEAVEGLEWINSCLGGLGAWLAQKGSVELLQLHGTYQGQLADLGAAMEQKNLTDVADLLEYEVAETLSKAMERMQELKRLLDTMRKGS
;
A
#
# COMPACT_ATOMS: atom_id res chain seq x y z
N MET A 1 -8.94 11.52 39.26
CA MET A 1 -7.66 11.87 38.60
C MET A 1 -6.55 11.62 39.60
N ALA A 2 -5.59 10.74 39.29
CA ALA A 2 -4.39 10.59 40.10
C ALA A 2 -3.57 11.89 40.03
N VAL A 3 -2.95 12.28 41.14
CA VAL A 3 -2.07 13.45 41.19
C VAL A 3 -0.80 13.12 40.41
N ARG A 4 -0.51 13.87 39.35
CA ARG A 4 0.72 13.71 38.55
C ARG A 4 1.94 14.15 39.35
N THR A 5 3.04 13.44 39.19
CA THR A 5 4.32 13.82 39.80
C THR A 5 4.98 14.92 38.98
N ALA A 6 5.86 15.72 39.61
CA ALA A 6 6.62 16.75 38.92
C ALA A 6 7.47 16.19 37.76
N ILE A 7 7.95 14.95 37.87
CA ILE A 7 8.72 14.31 36.81
C ILE A 7 7.84 13.88 35.63
N GLN A 8 6.63 13.40 35.88
CA GLN A 8 5.65 13.08 34.83
C GLN A 8 5.26 14.33 34.04
N GLU A 9 5.07 15.46 34.71
CA GLU A 9 4.83 16.75 34.03
C GLU A 9 6.02 17.19 33.17
N SER A 10 7.23 17.04 33.70
CA SER A 10 8.48 17.35 32.98
C SER A 10 8.65 16.47 31.73
N ILE A 11 8.36 15.17 31.83
CA ILE A 11 8.36 14.24 30.69
C ILE A 11 7.37 14.70 29.62
N LEU A 12 6.12 15.00 30.00
CA LEU A 12 5.12 15.49 29.06
C LEU A 12 5.52 16.82 28.41
N GLN A 13 6.22 17.70 29.14
CA GLN A 13 6.73 18.95 28.61
C GLN A 13 7.84 18.72 27.58
N VAL A 14 8.76 17.78 27.81
CA VAL A 14 9.80 17.40 26.84
C VAL A 14 9.16 16.85 25.56
N LEU A 15 8.20 15.94 25.69
CA LEU A 15 7.45 15.40 24.56
C LEU A 15 6.78 16.53 23.74
N ARG A 16 6.14 17.51 24.41
CA ARG A 16 5.54 18.69 23.75
C ARG A 16 6.57 19.56 23.03
N GLN A 17 7.64 19.95 23.73
CA GLN A 17 8.66 20.86 23.20
C GLN A 17 9.36 20.26 21.97
N ARG A 18 9.54 18.94 21.98
CA ARG A 18 10.14 18.20 20.87
C ARG A 18 9.13 17.80 19.80
N ARG A 19 7.85 18.17 19.95
CA ARG A 19 6.75 17.81 19.04
C ARG A 19 6.75 16.30 18.75
N SER A 20 6.94 15.49 19.78
CA SER A 20 6.97 14.03 19.63
C SER A 20 5.66 13.54 19.03
N SER A 21 5.74 12.69 18.02
CA SER A 21 4.59 12.08 17.37
C SER A 21 4.89 10.61 17.07
N TYR A 22 3.89 9.87 16.58
CA TYR A 22 4.11 8.50 16.10
C TYR A 22 5.27 8.41 15.08
N ALA A 23 5.35 9.39 14.19
CA ALA A 23 6.40 9.51 13.18
C ALA A 23 7.78 9.81 13.79
N HIS A 24 7.82 10.62 14.85
CA HIS A 24 9.02 11.11 15.50
C HIS A 24 8.98 10.82 17.02
N PRO A 25 9.05 9.54 17.43
CA PRO A 25 8.98 9.19 18.84
C PRO A 25 10.32 9.50 19.53
N LEU A 26 10.27 9.77 20.83
CA LEU A 26 11.46 9.96 21.67
C LEU A 26 11.73 8.71 22.48
N ASN A 27 12.90 8.11 22.32
CA ASN A 27 13.27 6.95 23.12
C ASN A 27 13.63 7.36 24.57
N SER A 28 13.65 6.37 25.47
CA SER A 28 13.96 6.61 26.88
C SER A 28 15.34 7.24 27.10
N GLN A 29 16.32 6.92 26.26
CA GLN A 29 17.68 7.46 26.33
C GLN A 29 17.69 8.98 26.09
N THR A 30 17.04 9.45 25.02
CA THR A 30 16.95 10.87 24.70
C THR A 30 16.22 11.67 25.79
N ILE A 31 15.14 11.12 26.35
CA ILE A 31 14.39 11.78 27.43
C ILE A 31 15.23 11.81 28.71
N SER A 32 15.98 10.74 29.00
CA SER A 32 16.86 10.62 30.15
C SER A 32 17.96 11.69 30.16
N GLU A 33 18.55 11.96 29.00
CA GLU A 33 19.59 12.97 28.80
C GLU A 33 19.06 14.39 29.00
N ILE A 34 17.86 14.68 28.50
CA ILE A 34 17.23 16.01 28.64
C ILE A 34 16.86 16.30 30.10
N LEU A 35 16.32 15.32 30.81
CA LEU A 35 15.82 15.48 32.17
C LEU A 35 16.85 15.14 33.25
N ASN A 36 18.05 14.70 32.86
CA ASN A 36 19.11 14.25 33.75
C ASN A 36 18.63 13.19 34.77
N ILE A 37 17.91 12.18 34.27
CA ILE A 37 17.42 11.03 35.05
C ILE A 37 17.83 9.72 34.37
N THR A 38 17.64 8.57 35.01
CA THR A 38 18.00 7.28 34.41
C THR A 38 16.96 6.82 33.37
N PRO A 39 17.36 6.13 32.28
CA PRO A 39 16.41 5.58 31.31
C PRO A 39 15.41 4.57 31.91
N SER A 40 15.81 3.82 32.94
CA SER A 40 14.91 2.93 33.68
C SER A 40 13.80 3.70 34.38
N TYR A 41 14.14 4.84 34.99
CA TYR A 41 13.15 5.69 35.65
C TYR A 41 12.21 6.36 34.65
N VAL A 42 12.70 6.78 33.48
CA VAL A 42 11.83 7.26 32.39
C VAL A 42 10.81 6.19 32.00
N ARG A 43 11.25 4.94 31.81
CA ARG A 43 10.35 3.85 31.40
C ARG A 43 9.27 3.57 32.45
N GLU A 44 9.63 3.59 33.73
CA GLU A 44 8.68 3.44 34.84
C GLU A 44 7.60 4.54 34.81
N GLN A 45 8.01 5.81 34.72
CA GLN A 45 7.07 6.94 34.68
C GLN A 45 6.20 6.90 33.41
N MET A 46 6.74 6.45 32.28
CA MET A 46 5.99 6.28 31.05
C MET A 46 4.92 5.20 31.14
N SER A 47 5.16 4.11 31.89
CA SER A 47 4.13 3.08 32.11
C SER A 47 2.91 3.65 32.82
N ASP A 48 3.11 4.53 33.80
CA ASP A 48 2.00 5.22 34.48
C ASP A 48 1.29 6.20 33.54
N LEU A 49 2.05 7.02 32.79
CA LEU A 49 1.49 7.95 31.81
C LEU A 49 0.73 7.24 30.68
N GLN A 50 1.17 6.05 30.28
CA GLN A 50 0.51 5.23 29.27
C GLN A 50 -0.80 4.64 29.80
N ARG A 51 -0.80 4.15 31.06
CA ARG A 51 -2.03 3.70 31.74
C ARG A 51 -3.07 4.81 31.81
N ASP A 52 -2.63 6.05 32.00
CA ASP A 52 -3.49 7.24 32.04
C ASP A 52 -3.81 7.82 30.64
N LYS A 53 -3.40 7.16 29.56
CA LYS A 53 -3.61 7.56 28.15
C LYS A 53 -3.06 8.95 27.80
N LEU A 54 -1.94 9.33 28.41
CA LEU A 54 -1.27 10.61 28.15
C LEU A 54 -0.08 10.47 27.20
N VAL A 55 0.46 9.26 27.06
CA VAL A 55 1.58 8.91 26.17
C VAL A 55 1.35 7.55 25.56
N ALA A 56 1.92 7.34 24.37
CA ALA A 56 1.85 6.11 23.62
C ALA A 56 3.25 5.65 23.18
N VAL A 57 3.35 4.40 22.73
CA VAL A 57 4.62 3.73 22.44
C VAL A 57 4.61 3.16 21.03
N ARG A 58 5.54 3.63 20.20
CA ARG A 58 5.82 3.03 18.91
C ARG A 58 6.83 1.91 19.11
N ARG A 59 6.47 0.70 18.69
CA ARG A 59 7.32 -0.49 18.75
C ARG A 59 8.22 -0.58 17.51
N GLY A 60 9.34 -1.30 17.64
CA GLY A 60 10.27 -1.58 16.54
C GLY A 60 11.52 -0.68 16.47
N PRO A 61 12.31 -0.80 15.39
CA PRO A 61 13.50 0.03 15.17
C PRO A 61 13.15 1.51 15.15
N LYS A 62 13.91 2.33 15.90
CA LYS A 62 13.61 3.77 16.14
C LYS A 62 12.29 4.02 16.89
N GLY A 63 11.79 3.02 17.63
CA GLY A 63 10.64 3.16 18.51
C GLY A 63 10.91 4.08 19.71
N GLY A 64 9.84 4.46 20.40
CA GLY A 64 9.92 5.37 21.54
C GLY A 64 8.54 5.86 21.97
N TYR A 65 8.54 6.89 22.81
CA TYR A 65 7.37 7.50 23.39
C TYR A 65 6.96 8.76 22.64
N TYR A 66 5.67 8.98 22.50
CA TYR A 66 5.10 10.24 22.04
C TYR A 66 3.87 10.56 22.87
N GLN A 67 3.54 11.84 22.92
CA GLN A 67 2.38 12.28 23.66
C GLN A 67 1.10 11.85 22.94
N MET A 68 0.16 11.29 23.70
CA MET A 68 -1.19 11.08 23.21
C MET A 68 -1.94 12.40 23.20
N ALA A 69 -2.74 12.56 22.17
CA ALA A 69 -3.44 13.78 21.89
C ALA A 69 -4.76 13.84 22.66
N THR A 70 -4.71 13.92 24.00
CA THR A 70 -5.94 14.03 24.80
C THR A 70 -6.67 15.34 24.48
N GLY A 71 -7.81 15.24 23.80
CA GLY A 71 -8.63 16.37 23.39
C GLY A 71 -8.23 17.03 22.07
N GLN A 72 -7.28 16.49 21.31
CA GLN A 72 -7.10 16.95 19.93
C GLN A 72 -8.17 16.31 19.04
N LYS A 73 -8.59 17.10 18.04
CA LYS A 73 -9.38 16.61 16.92
C LYS A 73 -8.48 15.87 15.93
N LEU A 74 -9.02 14.82 15.33
CA LEU A 74 -8.52 14.25 14.10
C LEU A 74 -8.77 15.26 12.98
N ARG A 75 -7.72 15.68 12.28
CA ARG A 75 -7.84 16.45 11.04
C ARG A 75 -7.67 15.50 9.84
N LEU A 76 -8.76 15.30 9.11
CA LEU A 76 -8.75 14.54 7.87
C LEU A 76 -8.68 15.50 6.69
N TYR A 77 -7.69 15.32 5.82
CA TYR A 77 -7.58 15.99 4.54
C TYR A 77 -7.94 15.00 3.44
N LEU A 78 -9.03 15.22 2.73
CA LEU A 78 -9.39 14.45 1.53
C LEU A 78 -9.22 15.35 0.30
N ASP A 79 -8.24 15.05 -0.55
CA ASP A 79 -7.89 15.87 -1.73
C ASP A 79 -7.70 17.36 -1.39
N GLY A 80 -7.10 17.62 -0.22
CA GLY A 80 -6.85 18.96 0.30
C GLY A 80 -8.02 19.61 1.05
N VAL A 81 -9.20 19.00 1.07
CA VAL A 81 -10.35 19.46 1.86
C VAL A 81 -10.23 18.96 3.29
N GLU A 82 -10.13 19.89 4.24
CA GLU A 82 -10.00 19.59 5.67
C GLU A 82 -11.36 19.38 6.34
N THR A 83 -11.45 18.33 7.17
CA THR A 83 -12.55 18.07 8.09
C THR A 83 -12.02 17.70 9.48
N GLU A 84 -12.72 18.14 10.53
CA GLU A 84 -12.35 17.85 11.92
C GLU A 84 -13.29 16.81 12.55
N HIS A 85 -12.69 15.83 13.21
CA HIS A 85 -13.39 14.71 13.86
C HIS A 85 -12.81 14.46 15.25
N ASP A 86 -13.47 13.63 16.06
CA ASP A 86 -12.90 13.20 17.33
C ASP A 86 -11.73 12.22 17.14
N THR A 87 -10.78 12.23 18.05
CA THR A 87 -9.70 11.22 18.05
C THR A 87 -10.28 9.83 18.31
N GLY A 88 -9.69 8.81 17.69
CA GLY A 88 -10.20 7.43 17.77
C GLY A 88 -11.31 7.09 16.78
N THR A 89 -11.85 8.06 16.03
CA THR A 89 -12.91 7.81 15.02
C THR A 89 -12.36 7.59 13.60
N PHE A 90 -11.04 7.55 13.43
CA PHE A 90 -10.41 7.49 12.11
C PHE A 90 -11.00 6.41 11.20
N LEU A 91 -11.21 5.19 11.70
CA LEU A 91 -11.73 4.09 10.88
C LEU A 91 -13.13 4.40 10.33
N ALA A 92 -14.05 4.90 11.16
CA ALA A 92 -15.40 5.27 10.74
C ALA A 92 -15.39 6.44 9.74
N VAL A 93 -14.50 7.42 9.95
CA VAL A 93 -14.34 8.57 9.04
C VAL A 93 -13.73 8.12 7.71
N TYR A 94 -12.76 7.21 7.75
CA TYR A 94 -12.14 6.61 6.58
C TYR A 94 -13.14 5.79 5.76
N GLU A 95 -13.98 4.98 6.41
CA GLU A 95 -15.06 4.24 5.76
C GLU A 95 -16.06 5.16 5.06
N GLN A 96 -16.45 6.27 5.69
CA GLN A 96 -17.32 7.28 5.06
C GLN A 96 -16.65 7.95 3.86
N ALA A 97 -15.35 8.28 3.97
CA ALA A 97 -14.58 8.82 2.86
C ALA A 97 -14.50 7.82 1.70
N MET A 98 -14.26 6.54 1.98
CA MET A 98 -14.23 5.47 1.00
C MET A 98 -15.56 5.30 0.28
N GLN A 99 -16.68 5.30 1.01
CA GLN A 99 -18.01 5.22 0.42
C GLN A 99 -18.24 6.38 -0.55
N ARG A 100 -17.94 7.62 -0.11
CA ARG A 100 -18.07 8.81 -0.94
C ARG A 100 -17.19 8.74 -2.19
N LEU A 101 -15.92 8.37 -2.05
CA LEU A 101 -15.01 8.25 -3.20
C LEU A 101 -15.51 7.19 -4.19
N ASN A 102 -16.06 6.08 -3.70
CA ASN A 102 -16.63 5.05 -4.55
C ASN A 102 -17.88 5.55 -5.31
N GLU A 103 -18.75 6.32 -4.65
CA GLU A 103 -19.90 6.98 -5.31
C GLU A 103 -19.46 8.00 -6.37
N GLU A 104 -18.33 8.66 -6.15
CA GLU A 104 -17.71 9.61 -7.09
C GLU A 104 -16.83 8.93 -8.17
N GLU A 105 -16.77 7.60 -8.21
CA GLU A 105 -15.87 6.80 -9.08
C GLU A 105 -14.39 7.22 -8.98
N ARG A 106 -13.91 7.43 -7.75
CA ARG A 106 -12.53 7.81 -7.43
C ARG A 106 -11.81 6.68 -6.71
N ILE A 107 -10.51 6.60 -6.92
CA ILE A 107 -9.62 5.63 -6.26
C ILE A 107 -8.58 6.36 -5.40
N ILE A 108 -8.29 5.83 -4.22
CA ILE A 108 -7.21 6.32 -3.37
C ILE A 108 -5.87 5.96 -4.00
N ILE A 109 -5.00 6.96 -4.13
CA ILE A 109 -3.62 6.80 -4.63
C ILE A 109 -2.58 7.02 -3.55
N GLY A 110 -2.98 7.51 -2.38
CA GLY A 110 -2.07 7.72 -1.26
C GLY A 110 -2.81 7.96 0.03
N ILE A 111 -2.26 7.42 1.11
CA ILE A 111 -2.71 7.66 2.48
C ILE A 111 -1.48 8.01 3.30
N SER A 112 -1.56 9.09 4.07
CA SER A 112 -0.58 9.38 5.12
C SER A 112 -1.25 9.63 6.46
N ILE A 113 -0.67 9.07 7.50
CA ILE A 113 -1.13 9.16 8.88
C ILE A 113 -0.04 9.84 9.69
N ASN A 114 -0.39 10.95 10.34
CA ASN A 114 0.55 11.79 11.11
C ASN A 114 1.83 12.14 10.32
N GLY A 115 1.71 12.31 8.99
CA GLY A 115 2.81 12.63 8.08
C GLY A 115 3.64 11.42 7.60
N VAL A 116 3.22 10.20 7.91
CA VAL A 116 3.87 8.96 7.45
C VAL A 116 2.97 8.29 6.41
N GLU A 117 3.52 8.00 5.25
CA GLU A 117 2.81 7.24 4.21
C GLU A 117 2.54 5.81 4.70
N VAL A 118 1.31 5.34 4.51
CA VAL A 118 0.85 4.02 4.96
C VAL A 118 0.09 3.33 3.85
N LEU A 119 0.21 2.00 3.80
CA LEU A 119 -0.61 1.17 2.93
C LEU A 119 -2.01 0.98 3.55
N PRO A 120 -3.07 0.87 2.73
CA PRO A 120 -4.43 0.62 3.23
C PRO A 120 -4.52 -0.59 4.17
N ASP A 121 -3.82 -1.68 3.84
CA ASP A 121 -3.84 -2.92 4.64
C ASP A 121 -3.20 -2.76 6.01
N SER A 122 -2.31 -1.78 6.18
CA SER A 122 -1.66 -1.48 7.47
C SER A 122 -2.50 -0.61 8.40
N LEU A 123 -3.65 -0.11 7.95
CA LEU A 123 -4.48 0.79 8.76
C LEU A 123 -5.04 0.11 10.01
N GLY A 124 -5.32 -1.19 9.95
CA GLY A 124 -5.81 -1.97 11.09
C GLY A 124 -4.82 -2.12 12.23
N ASP A 125 -3.52 -1.94 11.96
CA ASP A 125 -2.45 -2.06 12.95
C ASP A 125 -2.14 -0.73 13.66
N ILE A 126 -2.76 0.37 13.23
CA ILE A 126 -2.52 1.70 13.79
C ILE A 126 -3.52 1.96 14.92
N ALA A 127 -3.00 2.32 16.10
CA ALA A 127 -3.83 2.77 17.22
C ALA A 127 -4.60 4.04 16.83
N HIS A 128 -5.90 3.91 16.58
CA HIS A 128 -6.72 4.98 16.01
C HIS A 128 -6.87 6.20 16.92
N ASP A 129 -6.73 6.02 18.23
CA ASP A 129 -6.72 7.10 19.23
C ASP A 129 -5.46 7.97 19.17
N GLU A 130 -4.46 7.56 18.39
CA GLU A 130 -3.21 8.29 18.17
C GLU A 130 -3.17 9.00 16.81
N ILE A 131 -4.20 8.82 15.99
CA ILE A 131 -4.31 9.47 14.68
C ILE A 131 -4.84 10.89 14.89
N THR A 132 -3.96 11.87 14.72
CA THR A 132 -4.27 13.30 14.86
C THR A 132 -4.41 13.99 13.52
N GLN A 133 -3.79 13.42 12.49
CA GLN A 133 -3.86 13.88 11.12
C GLN A 133 -3.89 12.68 10.17
N ALA A 134 -4.80 12.72 9.21
CA ALA A 134 -4.84 11.79 8.09
C ALA A 134 -4.95 12.60 6.79
N VAL A 135 -4.16 12.24 5.78
CA VAL A 135 -4.25 12.81 4.44
C VAL A 135 -4.53 11.68 3.48
N ILE A 136 -5.62 11.79 2.75
CA ILE A 136 -6.04 10.87 1.71
C ILE A 136 -6.00 11.63 0.40
N SER A 137 -5.26 11.07 -0.56
CA SER A 137 -5.21 11.56 -1.93
C SER A 137 -5.89 10.55 -2.83
N SER A 138 -6.75 11.05 -3.70
CA SER A 138 -7.53 10.26 -4.65
C SER A 138 -7.48 10.88 -6.03
N GLN A 139 -7.85 10.09 -7.03
CA GLN A 139 -8.04 10.57 -8.40
C GLN A 139 -9.20 9.83 -9.07
N PRO A 140 -9.78 10.38 -10.15
CA PRO A 140 -10.81 9.70 -10.93
C PRO A 140 -10.32 8.34 -11.45
N MET A 141 -11.18 7.32 -11.35
CA MET A 141 -10.85 5.97 -11.82
C MET A 141 -10.50 5.94 -13.32
N VAL A 142 -11.16 6.78 -14.12
CA VAL A 142 -10.87 6.91 -15.56
C VAL A 142 -9.43 7.39 -15.81
N GLU A 143 -8.95 8.35 -15.02
CA GLU A 143 -7.58 8.87 -15.13
C GLU A 143 -6.55 7.84 -14.66
N PHE A 144 -6.85 7.15 -13.55
CA PHE A 144 -6.00 6.06 -13.05
C PHE A 144 -5.88 4.91 -14.06
N ALA A 145 -7.01 4.47 -14.62
CA ALA A 145 -7.06 3.40 -15.62
C ALA A 145 -6.30 3.77 -16.89
N GLU A 146 -6.37 5.03 -17.34
CA GLU A 146 -5.58 5.52 -18.47
C GLU A 146 -4.08 5.48 -18.15
N GLY A 147 -3.68 5.92 -16.95
CA GLY A 147 -2.30 5.85 -16.48
C GLY A 147 -1.77 4.42 -16.53
N LEU A 148 -2.51 3.46 -15.98
CA LEU A 148 -2.16 2.04 -16.01
C LEU A 148 -2.07 1.48 -17.43
N ALA A 149 -3.04 1.80 -18.30
CA ALA A 149 -3.03 1.34 -19.69
C ALA A 149 -1.79 1.88 -20.45
N ASN A 150 -1.41 3.14 -20.21
CA ASN A 150 -0.21 3.72 -20.80
C ASN A 150 1.07 3.03 -20.30
N THR A 151 1.18 2.76 -19.00
CA THR A 151 2.29 1.98 -18.44
C THR A 151 2.36 0.57 -19.05
N ALA A 152 1.21 -0.07 -19.26
CA ALA A 152 1.15 -1.39 -19.87
C ALA A 152 1.74 -1.43 -21.29
N PHE A 153 1.50 -0.40 -22.12
CA PHE A 153 2.06 -0.35 -23.47
C PHE A 153 3.58 -0.30 -23.51
N ASP A 154 4.20 0.37 -22.53
CA ASP A 154 5.66 0.46 -22.44
C ASP A 154 6.29 -0.77 -21.80
N TYR A 155 5.57 -1.42 -20.89
CA TYR A 155 6.10 -2.46 -20.02
C TYR A 155 5.84 -3.89 -20.54
N LEU A 156 4.63 -4.20 -20.99
CA LEU A 156 4.25 -5.55 -21.43
C LEU A 156 5.10 -6.12 -22.56
N PRO A 157 5.52 -5.33 -23.59
CA PRO A 157 6.43 -5.85 -24.62
C PRO A 157 7.77 -6.30 -24.05
N LYS A 158 8.30 -5.56 -23.07
CA LYS A 158 9.59 -5.87 -22.42
C LYS A 158 9.46 -7.12 -21.56
N LEU A 159 8.37 -7.22 -20.79
CA LEU A 159 8.07 -8.41 -19.99
C LEU A 159 7.95 -9.64 -20.88
N LYS A 160 7.14 -9.57 -21.95
CA LYS A 160 7.00 -10.66 -22.93
C LYS A 160 8.35 -11.10 -23.49
N GLN A 161 9.19 -10.16 -23.92
CA GLN A 161 10.52 -10.48 -24.44
C GLN A 161 11.43 -11.09 -23.36
N GLY A 162 11.31 -10.65 -22.11
CA GLY A 162 11.98 -11.23 -20.95
C GLY A 162 11.58 -12.69 -20.75
N LEU A 163 10.29 -13.01 -20.74
CA LEU A 163 9.79 -14.38 -20.59
C LEU A 163 10.26 -15.31 -21.70
N ILE A 164 10.23 -14.85 -22.96
CA ILE A 164 10.77 -15.61 -24.10
C ILE A 164 12.28 -15.86 -23.92
N SER A 165 13.00 -14.87 -23.39
CA SER A 165 14.43 -15.01 -23.11
C SER A 165 14.70 -16.01 -21.99
N VAL A 166 13.86 -16.04 -20.94
CA VAL A 166 13.90 -17.05 -19.88
C VAL A 166 13.66 -18.45 -20.44
N SER A 167 12.60 -18.62 -21.26
CA SER A 167 12.30 -19.90 -21.93
C SER A 167 13.52 -20.42 -22.71
N ARG A 168 14.11 -19.57 -23.56
CA ARG A 168 15.29 -19.93 -24.35
C ARG A 168 16.48 -20.34 -23.49
N LEU A 169 16.73 -19.65 -22.37
CA LEU A 169 17.84 -19.99 -21.47
C LEU A 169 17.63 -21.36 -20.82
N PHE A 170 16.41 -21.71 -20.41
CA PHE A 170 16.10 -23.06 -19.92
C PHE A 170 16.30 -24.12 -21.02
N GLN A 171 15.85 -23.85 -22.25
CA GLN A 171 16.03 -24.77 -23.38
C GLN A 171 17.52 -24.97 -23.76
N GLU A 172 18.35 -23.94 -23.56
CA GLU A 172 19.81 -23.98 -23.77
C GLU A 172 20.58 -24.64 -22.59
N GLY A 173 19.89 -25.02 -21.51
CA GLY A 173 20.51 -25.58 -20.29
C GLY A 173 21.28 -24.54 -19.45
N ARG A 174 20.97 -23.26 -19.62
CA ARG A 174 21.57 -22.13 -18.87
C ARG A 174 20.71 -21.75 -17.67
N ASP A 175 20.48 -22.71 -16.80
CA ASP A 175 19.46 -22.63 -15.73
C ASP A 175 19.73 -21.48 -14.73
N GLU A 176 20.98 -21.24 -14.35
CA GLU A 176 21.33 -20.15 -13.41
C GLU A 176 20.98 -18.76 -13.98
N ASP A 177 21.30 -18.53 -15.25
CA ASP A 177 20.97 -17.29 -15.96
C ASP A 177 19.44 -17.15 -16.13
N ALA A 178 18.76 -18.27 -16.45
CA ALA A 178 17.32 -18.31 -16.59
C ALA A 178 16.61 -17.96 -15.28
N HIS A 179 17.04 -18.53 -14.15
CA HIS A 179 16.50 -18.24 -12.83
C HIS A 179 16.72 -16.79 -12.43
N THR A 180 17.91 -16.24 -12.68
CA THR A 180 18.21 -14.84 -12.37
C THR A 180 17.27 -13.90 -13.12
N LEU A 181 17.13 -14.10 -14.43
CA LEU A 181 16.23 -13.30 -15.26
C LEU A 181 14.75 -13.53 -14.91
N PHE A 182 14.38 -14.75 -14.52
CA PHE A 182 13.02 -15.06 -14.12
C PHE A 182 12.62 -14.33 -12.84
N VAL A 183 13.50 -14.26 -11.84
CA VAL A 183 13.26 -13.48 -10.60
C VAL A 183 12.95 -12.02 -10.92
N GLU A 184 13.66 -11.42 -11.87
CA GLU A 184 13.37 -10.05 -12.33
C GLU A 184 11.99 -9.94 -13.02
N ALA A 185 11.56 -11.00 -13.72
CA ALA A 185 10.28 -11.02 -14.41
C ALA A 185 9.07 -11.22 -13.48
N VAL A 186 9.26 -11.81 -12.29
CA VAL A 186 8.16 -12.08 -11.32
C VAL A 186 7.42 -10.82 -10.93
N GLU A 187 8.13 -9.72 -10.64
CA GLU A 187 7.49 -8.43 -10.31
C GLU A 187 6.57 -7.96 -11.46
N GLY A 188 7.00 -8.18 -12.71
CA GLY A 188 6.17 -7.88 -13.87
C GLY A 188 4.94 -8.76 -14.01
N LEU A 189 5.06 -10.05 -13.68
CA LEU A 189 3.93 -10.99 -13.68
C LEU A 189 2.90 -10.64 -12.59
N GLU A 190 3.37 -10.30 -11.40
CA GLU A 190 2.51 -9.85 -10.30
C GLU A 190 1.81 -8.53 -10.64
N TRP A 191 2.54 -7.58 -11.21
CA TRP A 191 1.99 -6.30 -11.62
C TRP A 191 0.85 -6.46 -12.63
N ILE A 192 1.04 -7.25 -13.69
CA ILE A 192 -0.02 -7.47 -14.69
C ILE A 192 -1.19 -8.25 -14.12
N ASN A 193 -0.95 -9.19 -13.19
CA ASN A 193 -2.02 -9.87 -12.45
C ASN A 193 -2.93 -8.85 -11.75
N SER A 194 -2.35 -7.94 -10.96
CA SER A 194 -3.08 -6.89 -10.25
C SER A 194 -3.80 -5.94 -11.21
N CYS A 195 -3.16 -5.55 -12.32
CA CYS A 195 -3.78 -4.68 -13.32
C CYS A 195 -5.00 -5.34 -13.99
N LEU A 196 -4.88 -6.59 -14.46
CA LEU A 196 -5.97 -7.30 -15.11
C LEU A 196 -7.14 -7.54 -14.15
N GLY A 197 -6.85 -7.93 -12.90
CA GLY A 197 -7.87 -8.15 -11.88
C GLY A 197 -8.60 -6.86 -11.49
N GLY A 198 -7.85 -5.80 -11.17
CA GLY A 198 -8.43 -4.53 -10.72
C GLY A 198 -9.25 -3.82 -11.80
N LEU A 199 -8.67 -3.65 -12.99
CA LEU A 199 -9.37 -3.02 -14.11
C LEU A 199 -10.51 -3.91 -14.63
N GLY A 200 -10.31 -5.23 -14.65
CA GLY A 200 -11.34 -6.18 -15.07
C GLY A 200 -12.55 -6.16 -14.16
N ALA A 201 -12.36 -6.13 -12.84
CA ALA A 201 -13.46 -6.02 -11.88
C ALA A 201 -14.22 -4.69 -12.03
N TRP A 202 -13.50 -3.58 -12.23
CA TRP A 202 -14.12 -2.28 -12.46
C TRP A 202 -14.94 -2.22 -13.76
N LEU A 203 -14.41 -2.71 -14.87
CA LEU A 203 -15.13 -2.78 -16.15
C LEU A 203 -16.33 -3.72 -16.09
N ALA A 204 -16.25 -4.81 -15.33
CA ALA A 204 -17.34 -5.77 -15.18
C ALA A 204 -18.58 -5.14 -14.53
N GLN A 205 -18.39 -4.20 -13.60
CA GLN A 205 -19.50 -3.40 -13.02
C GLN A 205 -20.21 -2.54 -14.07
N LYS A 206 -19.51 -2.21 -15.17
CA LYS A 206 -20.03 -1.44 -16.32
C LYS A 206 -20.46 -2.35 -17.48
N GLY A 207 -20.47 -3.67 -17.29
CA GLY A 207 -20.96 -4.65 -18.27
C GLY A 207 -19.91 -5.23 -19.22
N SER A 208 -18.62 -4.88 -19.09
CA SER A 208 -17.53 -5.45 -19.89
C SER A 208 -16.70 -6.42 -19.05
N VAL A 209 -16.72 -7.70 -19.42
CA VAL A 209 -16.12 -8.80 -18.63
C VAL A 209 -14.85 -9.38 -19.26
N GLU A 210 -14.47 -8.91 -20.45
CA GLU A 210 -13.40 -9.49 -21.28
C GLU A 210 -12.04 -9.45 -20.57
N LEU A 211 -11.72 -8.34 -19.90
CA LEU A 211 -10.47 -8.18 -19.16
C LEU A 211 -10.45 -9.07 -17.91
N LEU A 212 -11.60 -9.26 -17.25
CA LEU A 212 -11.74 -10.15 -16.10
C LEU A 212 -11.63 -11.63 -16.49
N GLN A 213 -12.14 -12.01 -17.66
CA GLN A 213 -11.96 -13.36 -18.21
C GLN A 213 -10.50 -13.64 -18.57
N LEU A 214 -9.81 -12.65 -19.15
CA LEU A 214 -8.38 -12.74 -19.43
C LEU A 214 -7.58 -12.89 -18.13
N HIS A 215 -7.93 -12.15 -17.08
CA HIS A 215 -7.34 -12.30 -15.75
C HIS A 215 -7.49 -13.74 -15.24
N GLY A 216 -8.68 -14.35 -15.32
CA GLY A 216 -8.89 -15.73 -14.90
C GLY A 216 -8.04 -16.74 -15.68
N THR A 217 -7.87 -16.53 -16.99
CA THR A 217 -6.98 -17.36 -17.83
C THR A 217 -5.54 -17.21 -17.37
N TYR A 218 -5.09 -15.98 -17.16
CA TYR A 218 -3.76 -15.65 -16.69
C TYR A 218 -3.44 -16.27 -15.33
N GLN A 219 -4.38 -16.22 -14.38
CA GLN A 219 -4.22 -16.85 -13.06
C GLN A 219 -4.07 -18.38 -13.16
N GLY A 220 -4.80 -19.02 -14.07
CA GLY A 220 -4.62 -20.44 -14.36
C GLY A 220 -3.20 -20.75 -14.83
N GLN A 221 -2.69 -19.98 -15.79
CA GLN A 221 -1.33 -20.13 -16.30
C GLN A 221 -0.26 -19.89 -15.24
N LEU A 222 -0.45 -18.93 -14.35
CA LEU A 222 0.47 -18.71 -13.22
C LEU A 222 0.46 -19.87 -12.22
N ALA A 223 -0.70 -20.49 -11.99
CA ALA A 223 -0.81 -21.68 -11.14
C ALA A 223 -0.09 -22.87 -11.77
N ASP A 224 -0.28 -23.09 -13.07
CA ASP A 224 0.39 -24.15 -13.82
C ASP A 224 1.91 -23.93 -13.86
N LEU A 225 2.36 -22.68 -14.04
CA LEU A 225 3.77 -22.30 -13.97
C LEU A 225 4.36 -22.59 -12.59
N GLY A 226 3.65 -22.22 -11.52
CA GLY A 226 4.06 -22.54 -10.14
C GLY A 226 4.22 -24.04 -9.92
N ALA A 227 3.25 -24.84 -10.39
CA ALA A 227 3.31 -26.29 -10.28
C ALA A 227 4.49 -26.90 -11.07
N ALA A 228 4.76 -26.41 -12.29
CA ALA A 228 5.89 -26.85 -13.10
C ALA A 228 7.24 -26.52 -12.43
N MET A 229 7.35 -25.33 -11.82
CA MET A 229 8.53 -24.93 -11.05
C MET A 229 8.75 -25.79 -9.81
N GLU A 230 7.69 -26.10 -9.05
CA GLU A 230 7.77 -26.99 -7.88
C GLU A 230 8.26 -28.39 -8.25
N GLN A 231 7.81 -28.90 -9.40
CA GLN A 231 8.22 -30.20 -9.94
C GLN A 231 9.59 -30.15 -10.62
N LYS A 232 10.20 -28.98 -10.75
CA LYS A 232 11.45 -28.73 -11.48
C LYS A 232 11.39 -29.18 -12.94
N ASN A 233 10.21 -29.14 -13.55
CA ASN A 233 10.04 -29.45 -14.96
C ASN A 233 10.35 -28.20 -15.79
N LEU A 234 11.63 -27.99 -16.10
CA LEU A 234 12.09 -26.79 -16.81
C LEU A 234 11.58 -26.71 -18.26
N THR A 235 11.25 -27.85 -18.88
CA THR A 235 10.62 -27.88 -20.20
C THR A 235 9.20 -27.31 -20.14
N ASP A 236 8.39 -27.77 -19.20
CA ASP A 236 7.03 -27.23 -19.01
C ASP A 236 7.07 -25.75 -18.62
N VAL A 237 8.02 -25.34 -17.77
CA VAL A 237 8.23 -23.92 -17.43
C VAL A 237 8.53 -23.09 -18.68
N ALA A 238 9.45 -23.55 -19.54
CA ALA A 238 9.80 -22.86 -20.77
C ALA A 238 8.59 -22.73 -21.72
N ASP A 239 7.86 -23.82 -21.93
CA ASP A 239 6.69 -23.85 -22.81
C ASP A 239 5.56 -22.95 -22.31
N LEU A 240 5.26 -22.99 -21.00
CA LEU A 240 4.26 -22.11 -20.38
C LEU A 240 4.64 -20.64 -20.55
N LEU A 241 5.90 -20.28 -20.33
CA LEU A 241 6.35 -18.89 -20.48
C LEU A 241 6.28 -18.41 -21.94
N GLU A 242 6.72 -19.23 -22.88
CA GLU A 242 6.85 -18.85 -24.30
C GLU A 242 5.52 -18.86 -25.05
N TYR A 243 4.68 -19.87 -24.83
CA TYR A 243 3.50 -20.09 -25.66
C TYR A 243 2.20 -19.67 -24.98
N GLU A 244 2.14 -19.70 -23.65
CA GLU A 244 0.91 -19.43 -22.91
C GLU A 244 0.91 -18.04 -22.30
N VAL A 245 1.84 -17.77 -21.39
CA VAL A 245 1.92 -16.52 -20.65
C VAL A 245 2.22 -15.36 -21.61
N ALA A 246 3.22 -15.49 -22.49
CA ALA A 246 3.57 -14.47 -23.48
C ALA A 246 2.43 -14.16 -24.46
N GLU A 247 1.60 -15.14 -24.81
CA GLU A 247 0.42 -14.94 -25.65
C GLU A 247 -0.67 -14.18 -24.88
N THR A 248 -0.89 -14.53 -23.60
CA THR A 248 -1.80 -13.78 -22.72
C THR A 248 -1.37 -12.33 -22.53
N LEU A 249 -0.06 -12.05 -22.44
CA LEU A 249 0.45 -10.67 -22.40
C LEU A 249 0.14 -9.89 -23.69
N SER A 250 0.16 -10.56 -24.84
CA SER A 250 -0.21 -9.94 -26.12
C SER A 250 -1.68 -9.57 -26.15
N LYS A 251 -2.55 -10.50 -25.72
CA LYS A 251 -3.99 -10.25 -25.58
C LYS A 251 -4.26 -9.14 -24.55
N ALA A 252 -3.50 -9.09 -23.46
CA ALA A 252 -3.62 -8.03 -22.47
C ALA A 252 -3.33 -6.66 -23.09
N MET A 253 -2.28 -6.53 -23.91
CA MET A 253 -2.00 -5.29 -24.64
C MET A 253 -3.16 -4.86 -25.56
N GLU A 254 -3.75 -5.80 -26.30
CA GLU A 254 -4.92 -5.52 -27.15
C GLU A 254 -6.10 -5.00 -26.33
N ARG A 255 -6.41 -5.65 -25.20
CA ARG A 255 -7.48 -5.21 -24.29
C ARG A 255 -7.19 -3.86 -23.64
N MET A 256 -5.93 -3.55 -23.32
CA MET A 256 -5.55 -2.22 -22.83
C MET A 256 -5.77 -1.13 -23.89
N GLN A 257 -5.57 -1.47 -25.18
CA GLN A 257 -5.87 -0.54 -26.27
C GLN A 257 -7.37 -0.30 -26.44
N GLU A 258 -8.19 -1.35 -26.32
CA GLU A 258 -9.64 -1.23 -26.30
C GLU A 258 -10.12 -0.39 -25.10
N LEU A 259 -9.58 -0.65 -23.92
CA LEU A 259 -9.84 0.15 -22.72
C LEU A 259 -9.56 1.63 -22.97
N LYS A 260 -8.40 1.98 -23.55
CA LYS A 260 -8.07 3.38 -23.84
C LYS A 260 -9.13 4.05 -24.74
N ARG A 261 -9.61 3.34 -25.76
CA ARG A 261 -10.70 3.84 -26.64
C ARG A 261 -11.99 4.05 -25.86
N LEU A 262 -12.34 3.14 -24.94
CA LEU A 262 -13.50 3.27 -24.07
C LEU A 262 -13.36 4.49 -23.14
N LEU A 263 -12.20 4.68 -22.50
CA LEU A 263 -11.93 5.82 -21.63
C LEU A 263 -12.08 7.17 -22.38
N ASP A 264 -11.62 7.24 -23.63
CA ASP A 264 -11.80 8.42 -24.48
C ASP A 264 -13.27 8.74 -24.76
N THR A 265 -14.13 7.72 -24.88
CA THR A 265 -15.57 7.91 -25.04
C THR A 265 -16.24 8.36 -23.75
N MET A 266 -15.82 7.83 -22.60
CA MET A 266 -16.35 8.21 -21.29
C MET A 266 -16.07 9.67 -20.96
N ARG A 267 -14.86 10.17 -21.30
CA ARG A 267 -14.50 11.59 -21.14
C ARG A 267 -15.31 12.55 -22.00
N LYS A 268 -15.78 12.13 -23.18
CA LYS A 268 -16.55 12.99 -24.10
C LYS A 268 -18.04 13.04 -23.76
N GLY A 269 -18.51 12.11 -22.93
CA GLY A 269 -19.91 12.02 -22.49
C GLY A 269 -20.18 12.57 -21.09
N SER A 270 -19.14 13.00 -20.37
CA SER A 270 -19.21 13.68 -19.06
C SER A 270 -19.01 15.18 -19.23
#